data_AF-A0AAU4TJZ3-F1
#
_entry.id   AF-A0AAU4TJZ3-F1
#
_cell.length_a   1.000
_cell.length_b   1.000
_cell.length_c   1.000
_cell.angle_alpha   90.00
_cell.angle_beta   90.00
_cell.angle_gamma   90.00
#
_symmetry.space_group_name_H-M   'P 1'
#
loop_
_entity.id
_entity.type
_entity.pdbx_description
1 polymer ?
#
loop_
_entity_poly.entity_id
_entity_poly.type
_entity_poly.pdbx_seq_one_letter_code
_entity_poly.pdbx_strand_id
1 'polypeptide(L)'
;MLNEVERWLATRSWSVTDRPLHRIMAAKRGTGRTVSVVLPALNEEETVGDIVSVIRHDLMQQVPLVDEIVVVDSGSTDRTSEVAAAAGARVVHRDDILPRIPAVPGKGEVLWRSLLATSGDIVCFIDADLKEFSSDFVSGIVGPLLTDPEVDLVKGMYDRPLGGAAGQGGRVTELMARPLLNMHWPQLAGFVQPLGGEYAARRSLLEQLPFPVGYGVELGMLVDSLHLVGLDALAQVDVGVRKHRHQDGQALGRMSAAIYRTAQLRLARGHMIRPSLTQFERGRDGFEPRTYSVDTEERPPMVEIAEYAKRKVA
;
A
#
# COMPACT_ATOMS: atom_id res chain seq x y z
N MET A 1 19.03 5.03 -17.73
CA MET A 1 18.30 4.01 -16.93
C MET A 1 18.93 2.65 -17.27
N LEU A 2 18.75 1.60 -16.46
CA LEU A 2 19.24 0.27 -16.86
C LEU A 2 18.42 -0.24 -18.05
N ASN A 3 19.06 -0.92 -19.02
CA ASN A 3 18.36 -1.44 -20.21
C ASN A 3 17.22 -2.42 -19.85
N GLU A 4 17.37 -3.18 -18.76
CA GLU A 4 16.33 -4.08 -18.26
C GLU A 4 15.08 -3.29 -17.79
N VAL A 5 15.28 -2.12 -17.17
CA VAL A 5 14.19 -1.29 -16.67
C VAL A 5 13.47 -0.58 -17.82
N GLU A 6 14.18 -0.17 -18.86
CA GLU A 6 13.56 0.36 -20.08
C GLU A 6 12.67 -0.68 -20.76
N ARG A 7 13.11 -1.94 -20.80
CA ARG A 7 12.32 -3.05 -21.32
C ARG A 7 11.11 -3.33 -20.42
N TRP A 8 11.32 -3.37 -19.10
CA TRP A 8 10.27 -3.56 -18.11
C TRP A 8 9.19 -2.48 -18.21
N LEU A 9 9.56 -1.21 -18.40
CA LEU A 9 8.60 -0.13 -18.63
C LEU A 9 7.70 -0.40 -19.83
N ALA A 10 8.24 -0.95 -20.91
CA ALA A 10 7.47 -1.26 -22.12
C ALA A 10 6.55 -2.48 -21.97
N THR A 11 6.87 -3.44 -21.09
CA THR A 11 6.15 -4.73 -20.98
C THR A 11 5.35 -4.89 -19.70
N ARG A 12 5.61 -4.08 -18.67
CA ARG A 12 5.01 -4.15 -17.32
C ARG A 12 4.44 -2.83 -16.83
N SER A 13 4.28 -1.84 -17.72
CA SER A 13 3.49 -0.64 -17.46
C SER A 13 2.30 -0.60 -18.40
N TRP A 14 1.10 -0.41 -17.84
CA TRP A 14 -0.15 -0.38 -18.59
C TRP A 14 -1.02 0.80 -18.17
N SER A 15 -2.05 1.10 -18.95
CA SER A 15 -3.20 1.91 -18.54
C SER A 15 -4.35 1.01 -18.08
N VAL A 16 -5.23 1.50 -17.20
CA VAL A 16 -6.48 0.80 -16.82
C VAL A 16 -7.31 0.37 -18.05
N THR A 17 -7.19 1.10 -19.17
CA THR A 17 -7.91 0.80 -20.42
C THR A 17 -7.34 -0.40 -21.19
N ASP A 18 -6.10 -0.83 -20.92
CA ASP A 18 -5.43 -1.90 -21.68
C ASP A 18 -6.06 -3.27 -21.40
N ARG A 19 -6.73 -3.42 -20.25
CA ARG A 19 -7.40 -4.65 -19.81
C ARG A 19 -8.86 -4.36 -19.48
N PRO A 20 -9.76 -4.33 -20.47
CA PRO A 20 -11.18 -4.04 -20.23
C PRO A 20 -11.83 -5.07 -19.30
N LEU A 21 -12.81 -4.64 -18.50
CA LEU A 21 -13.44 -5.44 -17.45
C LEU A 21 -13.92 -6.84 -17.91
N HIS A 22 -14.44 -6.97 -19.14
CA HIS A 22 -14.89 -8.27 -19.65
C HIS A 22 -13.76 -9.30 -19.75
N ARG A 23 -12.53 -8.87 -20.08
CA ARG A 23 -11.34 -9.75 -20.11
C ARG A 23 -10.90 -10.12 -18.71
N ILE A 24 -10.87 -9.14 -17.79
CA ILE A 24 -10.55 -9.37 -16.37
C ILE A 24 -11.52 -10.41 -15.78
N MET A 25 -12.82 -10.25 -16.04
CA MET A 25 -13.85 -11.17 -15.55
C MET A 25 -13.78 -12.56 -16.19
N ALA A 26 -13.45 -12.66 -17.47
CA ALA A 26 -13.22 -13.95 -18.12
C ALA A 26 -12.03 -14.69 -17.46
N ALA A 27 -10.95 -13.97 -17.16
CA ALA A 27 -9.78 -14.53 -16.49
C ALA A 27 -10.06 -14.90 -15.03
N LYS A 28 -10.81 -14.08 -14.28
CA LYS A 28 -11.27 -14.43 -12.93
C LYS A 28 -12.06 -15.74 -12.93
N ARG A 29 -13.04 -15.87 -13.83
CA ARG A 29 -13.82 -17.12 -14.00
C ARG A 29 -12.96 -18.31 -14.39
N GLY A 30 -11.99 -18.11 -15.29
CA GLY A 30 -11.10 -19.18 -15.75
C GLY A 30 -10.10 -19.66 -14.69
N THR A 31 -9.65 -18.77 -13.80
CA THR A 31 -8.69 -19.09 -12.74
C THR A 31 -9.34 -19.48 -11.42
N GLY A 32 -10.60 -19.09 -11.20
CA GLY A 32 -11.30 -19.28 -9.92
C GLY A 32 -10.76 -18.42 -8.78
N ARG A 33 -9.85 -17.49 -9.06
CA ARG A 33 -9.19 -16.66 -8.03
C ARG A 33 -10.14 -15.61 -7.47
N THR A 34 -9.98 -15.37 -6.17
CA THR A 34 -10.75 -14.40 -5.38
C THR A 34 -9.93 -13.16 -5.06
N VAL A 35 -10.60 -12.03 -4.83
CA VAL A 35 -10.04 -10.70 -4.63
C VAL A 35 -10.59 -10.10 -3.33
N SER A 36 -9.69 -9.80 -2.39
CA SER A 36 -10.00 -9.01 -1.19
C SER A 36 -9.53 -7.57 -1.40
N VAL A 37 -10.40 -6.59 -1.15
CA VAL A 37 -9.98 -5.19 -1.04
C VAL A 37 -9.86 -4.81 0.42
N VAL A 38 -8.73 -4.23 0.79
CA VAL A 38 -8.39 -3.80 2.15
C VAL A 38 -8.21 -2.28 2.16
N LEU A 39 -8.89 -1.62 3.09
CA LEU A 39 -8.71 -0.20 3.36
C LEU A 39 -8.13 -0.04 4.78
N PRO A 40 -6.83 0.26 4.94
CA PRO A 40 -6.31 0.69 6.24
C PRO A 40 -6.87 2.08 6.55
N ALA A 41 -7.50 2.24 7.72
CA ALA A 41 -8.16 3.50 8.08
C ALA A 41 -7.72 4.01 9.45
N LEU A 42 -7.53 5.33 9.55
CA LEU A 42 -7.27 6.05 10.80
C LEU A 42 -7.81 7.47 10.68
N ASN A 43 -9.00 7.71 11.24
CA ASN A 43 -9.69 9.00 11.15
C ASN A 43 -9.95 9.49 9.72
N GLU A 44 -10.69 8.66 8.96
CA GLU A 44 -11.05 8.88 7.56
C GLU A 44 -12.57 8.86 7.34
N GLU A 45 -13.35 9.35 8.32
CA GLU A 45 -14.82 9.39 8.25
C GLU A 45 -15.37 10.17 7.04
N GLU A 46 -14.61 11.12 6.51
CA GLU A 46 -15.00 11.94 5.36
C GLU A 46 -14.96 11.19 4.01
N THR A 47 -14.18 10.11 3.90
CA THR A 47 -13.84 9.50 2.60
C THR A 47 -14.10 8.01 2.54
N VAL A 48 -13.91 7.27 3.64
CA VAL A 48 -13.96 5.79 3.61
C VAL A 48 -15.33 5.25 3.16
N GLY A 49 -16.42 5.92 3.55
CA GLY A 49 -17.79 5.51 3.18
C GLY A 49 -18.04 5.59 1.67
N ASP A 50 -17.56 6.64 1.02
CA ASP A 50 -17.70 6.83 -0.43
C ASP A 50 -16.87 5.80 -1.19
N ILE A 51 -15.63 5.56 -0.77
CA ILE A 51 -14.73 4.57 -1.39
C ILE A 51 -15.38 3.17 -1.33
N VAL A 52 -15.86 2.76 -0.14
CA VAL A 52 -16.55 1.48 0.04
C VAL A 52 -17.80 1.39 -0.85
N SER A 53 -18.60 2.45 -0.89
CA SER A 53 -19.84 2.47 -1.69
C SER A 53 -19.56 2.30 -3.18
N VAL A 54 -18.54 2.97 -3.72
CA VAL A 54 -18.11 2.84 -5.12
C VAL A 54 -17.62 1.42 -5.42
N ILE A 55 -16.74 0.85 -4.60
CA ILE A 55 -16.24 -0.51 -4.82
C ILE A 55 -17.39 -1.52 -4.76
N ARG A 56 -18.28 -1.39 -3.78
CA ARG A 56 -19.43 -2.29 -3.60
C ARG A 56 -20.39 -2.20 -4.78
N HIS A 57 -20.72 -1.00 -5.24
CA HIS A 57 -21.62 -0.81 -6.38
C HIS A 57 -20.99 -1.34 -7.68
N ASP A 58 -19.82 -0.82 -8.05
CA ASP A 58 -19.22 -1.08 -9.36
C ASP A 58 -18.62 -2.48 -9.47
N LEU A 59 -17.92 -2.92 -8.42
CA LEU A 59 -17.04 -4.09 -8.46
C LEU A 59 -17.52 -5.27 -7.60
N MET A 60 -18.71 -5.18 -7.00
CA MET A 60 -19.38 -6.35 -6.42
C MET A 60 -20.79 -6.56 -7.00
N GLN A 61 -21.58 -5.49 -7.15
CA GLN A 61 -22.98 -5.59 -7.62
C GLN A 61 -23.08 -5.59 -9.15
N GLN A 62 -22.46 -4.62 -9.82
CA GLN A 62 -22.50 -4.53 -11.30
C GLN A 62 -21.59 -5.57 -11.94
N VAL A 63 -20.37 -5.70 -11.42
CA VAL A 63 -19.38 -6.67 -11.90
C VAL A 63 -18.81 -7.38 -10.68
N PRO A 64 -18.93 -8.71 -10.52
CA PRO A 64 -18.48 -9.41 -9.31
C PRO A 64 -16.94 -9.66 -9.31
N LEU A 65 -16.18 -8.57 -9.42
CA LEU A 65 -14.72 -8.59 -9.45
C LEU A 65 -14.12 -8.72 -8.04
N VAL A 66 -14.69 -8.03 -7.06
CA VAL A 66 -14.28 -8.05 -5.65
C VAL A 66 -15.17 -9.00 -4.86
N ASP A 67 -14.56 -9.86 -4.05
CA ASP A 67 -15.28 -10.89 -3.27
C ASP A 67 -15.50 -10.45 -1.82
N GLU A 68 -14.61 -9.63 -1.28
CA GLU A 68 -14.78 -9.00 0.03
C GLU A 68 -14.13 -7.61 0.11
N ILE A 69 -14.73 -6.74 0.93
CA ILE A 69 -14.17 -5.43 1.30
C ILE A 69 -13.98 -5.44 2.82
N VAL A 70 -12.75 -5.18 3.25
CA VAL A 70 -12.37 -5.16 4.66
C VAL A 70 -11.74 -3.81 5.00
N VAL A 71 -12.39 -3.06 5.88
CA VAL A 71 -11.78 -1.87 6.49
C VAL A 71 -11.10 -2.31 7.77
N VAL A 72 -9.80 -2.08 7.88
CA VAL A 72 -9.06 -2.36 9.10
C VAL A 72 -8.81 -1.04 9.83
N ASP A 73 -9.52 -0.87 10.95
CA ASP A 73 -9.46 0.33 11.77
C ASP A 73 -8.21 0.30 12.66
N SER A 74 -7.40 1.35 12.55
CA SER A 74 -6.15 1.56 13.27
C SER A 74 -6.35 2.35 14.57
N GLY A 75 -7.54 2.26 15.18
CA GLY A 75 -7.88 3.01 16.38
C GLY A 75 -8.33 4.43 16.09
N SER A 76 -9.26 4.58 15.13
CA SER A 76 -9.92 5.84 14.84
C SER A 76 -10.70 6.34 16.05
N THR A 77 -10.69 7.66 16.23
CA THR A 77 -11.42 8.37 17.29
C THR A 77 -12.65 9.12 16.77
N ASP A 78 -12.87 9.08 15.46
CA ASP A 78 -14.02 9.65 14.74
C ASP A 78 -15.01 8.53 14.32
N ARG A 79 -15.93 8.82 13.39
CA ARG A 79 -16.95 7.87 12.93
C ARG A 79 -16.48 6.95 11.79
N THR A 80 -15.18 6.84 11.51
CA THR A 80 -14.61 6.01 10.42
C THR A 80 -15.22 4.62 10.35
N SER A 81 -15.23 3.91 11.48
CA SER A 81 -15.73 2.53 11.56
C SER A 81 -17.26 2.45 11.34
N GLU A 82 -18.02 3.44 11.82
CA GLU A 82 -19.46 3.50 11.64
C GLU A 82 -19.83 3.72 10.17
N VAL A 83 -19.21 4.71 9.51
CA VAL A 83 -19.53 5.06 8.12
C VAL A 83 -19.07 3.99 7.14
N ALA A 84 -17.94 3.32 7.40
CA ALA A 84 -17.48 2.18 6.61
C ALA A 84 -18.44 0.99 6.69
N ALA A 85 -18.91 0.66 7.90
CA ALA A 85 -19.88 -0.42 8.10
C ALA A 85 -21.22 -0.09 7.43
N ALA A 86 -21.70 1.15 7.56
CA ALA A 86 -22.94 1.61 6.91
C ALA A 86 -22.87 1.53 5.37
N ALA A 87 -21.69 1.78 4.78
CA ALA A 87 -21.44 1.62 3.36
C ALA A 87 -21.37 0.14 2.89
N GLY A 88 -21.31 -0.80 3.84
CA GLY A 88 -21.38 -2.23 3.58
C GLY A 88 -20.04 -2.96 3.58
N ALA A 89 -18.97 -2.36 4.11
CA ALA A 89 -17.72 -3.07 4.36
C ALA A 89 -17.78 -3.88 5.67
N ARG A 90 -16.98 -4.94 5.74
CA ARG A 90 -16.65 -5.57 7.02
C ARG A 90 -15.57 -4.74 7.70
N VAL A 91 -15.87 -4.24 8.89
CA VAL A 91 -14.92 -3.44 9.68
C VAL A 91 -14.31 -4.31 10.78
N VAL A 92 -12.99 -4.24 10.94
CA VAL A 92 -12.27 -4.98 11.98
C VAL A 92 -11.26 -4.05 12.64
N HIS A 93 -11.25 -4.02 13.97
CA HIS A 93 -10.25 -3.26 14.71
C HIS A 93 -8.91 -4.04 14.73
N ARG A 94 -7.78 -3.35 14.58
CA ARG A 94 -6.44 -4.00 14.50
C ARG A 94 -6.13 -4.89 15.71
N ASP A 95 -6.60 -4.52 16.89
CA ASP A 95 -6.33 -5.25 18.14
C ASP A 95 -7.05 -6.60 18.19
N ASP A 96 -8.19 -6.72 17.48
CA ASP A 96 -9.03 -7.92 17.49
C ASP A 96 -8.53 -9.01 16.53
N ILE A 97 -7.72 -8.65 15.51
CA ILE A 97 -7.30 -9.58 14.45
C ILE A 97 -6.34 -10.65 14.96
N LEU A 98 -5.40 -10.25 15.81
CA LEU A 98 -4.38 -11.15 16.38
C LEU A 98 -4.08 -10.73 17.82
N PRO A 99 -4.99 -11.03 18.78
CA PRO A 99 -4.88 -10.52 20.15
C PRO A 99 -3.65 -11.01 20.91
N ARG A 100 -3.07 -12.16 20.52
CA ARG A 100 -1.85 -12.71 21.14
C ARG A 100 -0.63 -11.83 20.91
N ILE A 101 -0.56 -11.11 19.79
CA ILE A 101 0.52 -10.20 19.46
C ILE A 101 -0.05 -8.78 19.61
N PRO A 102 0.37 -8.00 20.63
CA PRO A 102 -0.11 -6.62 20.80
C PRO A 102 0.10 -5.81 19.53
N ALA A 103 -0.91 -5.04 19.12
CA ALA A 103 -0.76 -4.17 17.97
C ALA A 103 0.15 -2.98 18.29
N VAL A 104 0.84 -2.49 17.26
CA VAL A 104 1.64 -1.27 17.33
C VAL A 104 1.08 -0.21 16.37
N PRO A 105 1.30 1.09 16.61
CA PRO A 105 0.87 2.12 15.67
C PRO A 105 1.58 1.98 14.31
N GLY A 106 0.86 2.36 13.24
CA GLY A 106 1.44 2.49 11.91
C GLY A 106 0.66 1.78 10.81
N LYS A 107 0.85 2.23 9.58
CA LYS A 107 0.13 1.70 8.40
C LYS A 107 0.48 0.25 8.12
N GLY A 108 1.77 -0.11 8.16
CA GLY A 108 2.22 -1.46 7.89
C GLY A 108 1.72 -2.50 8.89
N GLU A 109 1.49 -2.14 10.15
CA GLU A 109 0.82 -3.03 11.12
C GLU A 109 -0.57 -3.46 10.62
N VAL A 110 -1.34 -2.48 10.15
CA VAL A 110 -2.71 -2.67 9.67
C VAL A 110 -2.74 -3.54 8.42
N LEU A 111 -1.83 -3.26 7.48
CA LEU A 111 -1.67 -4.03 6.25
C LEU A 111 -1.21 -5.48 6.52
N TRP A 112 -0.30 -5.67 7.47
CA TRP A 112 0.15 -7.01 7.85
C TRP A 112 -0.98 -7.82 8.47
N ARG A 113 -1.70 -7.23 9.45
CA ARG A 113 -2.85 -7.88 10.10
C ARG A 113 -3.98 -8.18 9.12
N SER A 114 -4.19 -7.33 8.11
CA SER A 114 -5.27 -7.56 7.15
C SER A 114 -5.11 -8.88 6.37
N LEU A 115 -3.89 -9.44 6.27
CA LEU A 115 -3.68 -10.76 5.68
C LEU A 115 -4.41 -11.86 6.47
N LEU A 116 -4.45 -11.76 7.80
CA LEU A 116 -5.24 -12.63 8.66
C LEU A 116 -6.74 -12.34 8.59
N ALA A 117 -7.11 -11.07 8.38
CA ALA A 117 -8.51 -10.69 8.28
C ALA A 117 -9.14 -11.14 6.95
N THR A 118 -8.38 -11.26 5.86
CA THR A 118 -8.90 -11.52 4.51
C THR A 118 -8.66 -12.97 4.05
N SER A 119 -9.37 -13.44 3.02
CA SER A 119 -9.23 -14.77 2.40
C SER A 119 -8.77 -14.75 0.94
N GLY A 120 -8.89 -13.63 0.23
CA GLY A 120 -8.72 -13.59 -1.23
C GLY A 120 -7.32 -13.96 -1.70
N ASP A 121 -7.23 -14.68 -2.82
CA ASP A 121 -5.98 -15.07 -3.48
C ASP A 121 -5.17 -13.85 -3.93
N ILE A 122 -5.86 -12.76 -4.26
CA ILE A 122 -5.31 -11.44 -4.53
C ILE A 122 -5.78 -10.50 -3.41
N VAL A 123 -4.84 -9.75 -2.85
CA VAL A 123 -5.13 -8.69 -1.87
C VAL A 123 -4.83 -7.36 -2.52
N CYS A 124 -5.82 -6.48 -2.54
CA CYS A 124 -5.76 -5.14 -3.10
C CYS A 124 -5.84 -4.14 -1.96
N PHE A 125 -4.83 -3.29 -1.80
CA PHE A 125 -4.80 -2.24 -0.80
C PHE A 125 -5.17 -0.90 -1.44
N ILE A 126 -6.06 -0.16 -0.78
CA ILE A 126 -6.52 1.17 -1.20
C ILE A 126 -6.50 2.08 0.02
N ASP A 127 -5.83 3.24 -0.07
CA ASP A 127 -5.84 4.20 1.04
C ASP A 127 -7.27 4.72 1.29
N ALA A 128 -7.64 4.84 2.57
CA ALA A 128 -8.98 5.27 2.97
C ALA A 128 -9.20 6.79 2.88
N ASP A 129 -8.19 7.59 2.48
CA ASP A 129 -8.20 9.05 2.44
C ASP A 129 -8.36 9.64 1.01
N LEU A 130 -8.71 8.79 0.04
CA LEU A 130 -8.88 9.18 -1.36
C LEU A 130 -10.15 10.00 -1.56
N LYS A 131 -10.03 11.09 -2.34
CA LYS A 131 -11.14 11.95 -2.76
C LYS A 131 -11.43 11.74 -4.24
N GLU A 132 -12.70 11.86 -4.62
CA GLU A 132 -13.16 11.61 -6.00
C GLU A 132 -12.73 10.22 -6.50
N PHE A 133 -12.94 9.20 -5.65
CA PHE A 133 -12.48 7.85 -5.89
C PHE A 133 -13.14 7.21 -7.12
N SER A 134 -12.32 6.60 -7.98
CA SER A 134 -12.77 5.78 -9.11
C SER A 134 -12.49 4.30 -8.84
N SER A 135 -13.42 3.42 -9.23
CA SER A 135 -13.22 1.96 -9.18
C SER A 135 -12.07 1.47 -10.07
N ASP A 136 -11.58 2.31 -10.99
CA ASP A 136 -10.36 2.07 -11.79
C ASP A 136 -9.10 1.85 -10.94
N PHE A 137 -9.03 2.46 -9.75
CA PHE A 137 -7.94 2.23 -8.81
C PHE A 137 -7.86 0.76 -8.38
N VAL A 138 -8.99 0.05 -8.32
CA VAL A 138 -9.04 -1.38 -7.96
C VAL A 138 -8.97 -2.25 -9.20
N SER A 139 -9.82 -1.99 -10.20
CA SER A 139 -9.89 -2.82 -11.40
C SER A 139 -8.59 -2.81 -12.20
N GLY A 140 -7.92 -1.65 -12.27
CA GLY A 140 -6.64 -1.48 -12.95
C GLY A 140 -5.54 -2.33 -12.34
N ILE A 141 -5.28 -2.23 -11.04
CA ILE A 141 -4.18 -2.95 -10.38
C ILE A 141 -4.48 -4.45 -10.17
N VAL A 142 -5.74 -4.84 -10.04
CA VAL A 142 -6.14 -6.26 -9.97
C VAL A 142 -6.09 -6.93 -11.34
N GLY A 143 -6.32 -6.16 -12.42
CA GLY A 143 -6.38 -6.65 -13.80
C GLY A 143 -5.20 -7.54 -14.19
N PRO A 144 -3.93 -7.06 -14.13
CA PRO A 144 -2.76 -7.86 -14.48
C PRO A 144 -2.62 -9.13 -13.64
N LEU A 145 -2.93 -9.11 -12.34
CA LEU A 145 -2.80 -10.28 -11.47
C LEU A 145 -3.74 -11.43 -11.85
N LEU A 146 -4.90 -11.11 -12.42
CA LEU A 146 -5.86 -12.11 -12.92
C LEU A 146 -5.53 -12.61 -14.32
N THR A 147 -4.91 -11.77 -15.15
CA THR A 147 -4.79 -11.99 -16.60
C THR A 147 -3.37 -12.31 -17.05
N ASP A 148 -2.37 -12.14 -16.18
CA ASP A 148 -0.98 -12.49 -16.42
C ASP A 148 -0.48 -13.40 -15.28
N PRO A 149 -0.16 -14.68 -15.56
CA PRO A 149 0.28 -15.62 -14.53
C PRO A 149 1.65 -15.25 -13.92
N GLU A 150 2.48 -14.47 -14.61
CA GLU A 150 3.84 -14.10 -14.20
C GLU A 150 3.89 -12.91 -13.26
N VAL A 151 2.78 -12.16 -13.10
CA VAL A 151 2.74 -10.96 -12.25
C VAL A 151 2.24 -11.31 -10.84
N ASP A 152 3.01 -10.86 -9.84
CA ASP A 152 2.74 -11.08 -8.42
C ASP A 152 2.47 -9.80 -7.63
N LEU A 153 2.94 -8.62 -8.10
CA LEU A 153 2.70 -7.31 -7.48
C LEU A 153 2.42 -6.25 -8.55
N VAL A 154 1.38 -5.43 -8.35
CA VAL A 154 1.02 -4.32 -9.22
C VAL A 154 0.86 -3.04 -8.42
N LYS A 155 1.62 -2.00 -8.76
CA LYS A 155 1.48 -0.65 -8.19
C LYS A 155 0.52 0.20 -9.04
N GLY A 156 -0.29 1.04 -8.42
CA GLY A 156 -0.93 2.15 -9.11
C GLY A 156 0.12 3.20 -9.51
N MET A 157 0.02 3.73 -10.73
CA MET A 157 0.67 4.98 -11.13
C MET A 157 -0.41 6.00 -11.48
N TYR A 158 -0.15 7.27 -11.16
CA TYR A 158 -1.15 8.33 -11.27
C TYR A 158 -0.48 9.69 -11.19
N ASP A 159 -1.18 10.69 -11.71
CA ASP A 159 -0.88 12.09 -11.49
C ASP A 159 -1.31 12.55 -10.10
N ARG A 160 -0.43 13.33 -9.46
CA ARG A 160 -0.70 13.97 -8.17
C ARG A 160 -0.70 15.48 -8.32
N PRO A 161 -1.86 16.12 -8.52
CA PRO A 161 -1.94 17.56 -8.66
C PRO A 161 -1.62 18.26 -7.32
N LEU A 162 -0.82 19.33 -7.36
CA LEU A 162 -0.58 20.23 -6.23
C LEU A 162 -0.92 21.65 -6.69
N GLY A 163 -1.90 22.30 -6.05
CA GLY A 163 -2.31 23.66 -6.42
C GLY A 163 -2.75 23.80 -7.89
N GLY A 164 -3.27 22.74 -8.51
CA GLY A 164 -3.70 22.73 -9.91
C GLY A 164 -2.62 22.40 -10.95
N ALA A 165 -1.35 22.26 -10.54
CA ALA A 165 -0.27 21.81 -11.43
C ALA A 165 -0.07 20.30 -11.33
N ALA A 166 0.04 19.62 -12.48
CA ALA A 166 0.33 18.19 -12.56
C ALA A 166 1.72 17.85 -12.00
N GLY A 167 1.87 16.63 -11.47
CA GLY A 167 3.18 16.03 -11.14
C GLY A 167 3.91 16.56 -9.89
N GLN A 168 3.28 17.33 -9.01
CA GLN A 168 3.97 17.97 -7.86
C GLN A 168 3.60 17.41 -6.47
N GLY A 169 2.60 16.52 -6.36
CA GLY A 169 2.04 16.10 -5.07
C GLY A 169 2.84 15.07 -4.25
N GLY A 170 4.03 14.66 -4.70
CA GLY A 170 4.80 13.53 -4.13
C GLY A 170 6.15 13.89 -3.52
N ARG A 171 6.26 14.92 -2.68
CA ARG A 171 7.57 15.41 -2.13
C ARG A 171 8.48 14.30 -1.58
N VAL A 172 7.95 13.37 -0.77
CA VAL A 172 8.75 12.27 -0.21
C VAL A 172 9.10 11.23 -1.29
N THR A 173 8.21 10.99 -2.25
CA THR A 173 8.52 10.17 -3.43
C THR A 173 9.71 10.76 -4.20
N GLU A 174 9.66 12.05 -4.53
CA GLU A 174 10.67 12.72 -5.35
C GLU A 174 12.00 12.97 -4.64
N LEU A 175 11.96 13.35 -3.36
CA LEU A 175 13.15 13.81 -2.63
C LEU A 175 13.78 12.70 -1.76
N MET A 176 13.06 11.59 -1.52
CA MET A 176 13.54 10.50 -0.67
C MET A 176 13.56 9.17 -1.42
N ALA A 177 12.39 8.65 -1.83
CA ALA A 177 12.28 7.28 -2.34
C ALA A 177 12.94 7.10 -3.71
N ARG A 178 12.66 7.96 -4.70
CA ARG A 178 13.24 7.84 -6.04
C ARG A 178 14.78 7.96 -6.01
N PRO A 179 15.40 8.94 -5.31
CA PRO A 179 16.85 8.97 -5.16
C PRO A 179 17.42 7.70 -4.50
N LEU A 180 16.82 7.23 -3.40
CA LEU A 180 17.26 6.00 -2.74
C LEU A 180 17.20 4.79 -3.66
N LEU A 181 16.06 4.57 -4.32
CA LEU A 181 15.85 3.45 -5.23
C LEU A 181 16.84 3.52 -6.38
N ASN A 182 17.03 4.68 -7.02
CA ASN A 182 17.98 4.82 -8.12
C ASN A 182 19.43 4.52 -7.71
N MET A 183 19.83 4.85 -6.48
CA MET A 183 21.19 4.62 -5.99
C MET A 183 21.44 3.19 -5.47
N HIS A 184 20.42 2.53 -4.93
CA HIS A 184 20.59 1.28 -4.19
C HIS A 184 19.84 0.08 -4.78
N TRP A 185 18.74 0.33 -5.49
CA TRP A 185 17.94 -0.68 -6.20
C TRP A 185 17.55 -0.16 -7.59
N PRO A 186 18.53 0.08 -8.49
CA PRO A 186 18.28 0.74 -9.78
C PRO A 186 17.28 0.00 -10.68
N GLN A 187 17.03 -1.30 -10.43
CA GLN A 187 15.97 -2.08 -11.07
C GLN A 187 14.55 -1.54 -10.76
N LEU A 188 14.37 -0.86 -9.62
CA LEU A 188 13.10 -0.24 -9.23
C LEU A 188 12.97 1.22 -9.71
N ALA A 189 13.93 1.74 -10.46
CA ALA A 189 13.92 3.13 -10.92
C ALA A 189 12.76 3.46 -11.88
N GLY A 190 12.13 2.45 -12.49
CA GLY A 190 11.00 2.60 -13.41
C GLY A 190 9.65 2.83 -12.73
N PHE A 191 9.53 2.60 -11.42
CA PHE A 191 8.26 2.81 -10.72
C PHE A 191 7.94 4.29 -10.59
N VAL A 192 6.76 4.69 -11.08
CA VAL A 192 6.30 6.09 -11.03
C VAL A 192 5.89 6.49 -9.61
N GLN A 193 5.16 5.63 -8.91
CA GLN A 193 4.70 5.87 -7.53
C GLN A 193 5.15 4.74 -6.58
N PRO A 194 6.46 4.63 -6.26
CA PRO A 194 6.98 3.55 -5.42
C PRO A 194 6.37 3.51 -4.01
N LEU A 195 5.93 4.67 -3.51
CA LEU A 195 5.29 4.82 -2.19
C LEU A 195 3.76 4.87 -2.25
N GLY A 196 3.14 4.61 -3.41
CA GLY A 196 1.69 4.72 -3.55
C GLY A 196 0.94 3.74 -2.66
N GLY A 197 -0.14 4.18 -2.01
CA GLY A 197 -0.95 3.32 -1.15
C GLY A 197 -1.85 2.36 -1.92
N GLU A 198 -2.03 2.59 -3.22
CA GLU A 198 -2.88 1.77 -4.09
C GLU A 198 -2.01 0.74 -4.82
N TYR A 199 -2.13 -0.51 -4.41
CA TYR A 199 -1.42 -1.63 -5.02
C TYR A 199 -2.09 -2.95 -4.68
N ALA A 200 -1.93 -3.93 -5.55
CA ALA A 200 -2.45 -5.27 -5.34
C ALA A 200 -1.34 -6.29 -5.51
N ALA A 201 -1.41 -7.39 -4.79
CA ALA A 201 -0.48 -8.49 -4.92
C ALA A 201 -1.17 -9.83 -4.69
N ARG A 202 -0.53 -10.89 -5.17
CA ARG A 202 -0.94 -12.24 -4.79
C ARG A 202 -0.65 -12.46 -3.31
N ARG A 203 -1.60 -13.08 -2.62
CA ARG A 203 -1.46 -13.48 -1.23
C ARG A 203 -0.20 -14.32 -1.01
N SER A 204 0.12 -15.20 -1.95
CA SER A 204 1.32 -16.05 -1.92
C SER A 204 2.62 -15.25 -1.86
N LEU A 205 2.68 -14.06 -2.45
CA LEU A 205 3.82 -13.16 -2.30
C LEU A 205 3.77 -12.48 -0.92
N LEU A 206 2.66 -11.80 -0.61
CA LEU A 206 2.54 -10.97 0.60
C LEU A 206 2.84 -11.71 1.90
N GLU A 207 2.40 -12.96 2.01
CA GLU A 207 2.59 -13.74 3.24
C GLU A 207 4.03 -14.16 3.50
N GLN A 208 4.91 -14.09 2.49
CA GLN A 208 6.34 -14.39 2.60
C GLN A 208 7.17 -13.15 2.95
N LEU A 209 6.59 -11.95 2.88
CA LEU A 209 7.31 -10.70 3.11
C LEU A 209 7.20 -10.25 4.58
N PRO A 210 8.28 -9.72 5.18
CA PRO A 210 8.17 -8.95 6.41
C PRO A 210 7.51 -7.59 6.14
N PHE A 211 6.87 -7.01 7.16
CA PHE A 211 6.17 -5.72 7.04
C PHE A 211 6.75 -4.71 8.04
N PRO A 212 7.47 -3.67 7.58
CA PRO A 212 7.75 -2.50 8.41
C PRO A 212 6.45 -1.91 8.97
N VAL A 213 6.34 -1.67 10.27
CA VAL A 213 5.03 -1.33 10.88
C VAL A 213 4.52 0.07 10.52
N GLY A 214 5.42 1.00 10.18
CA GLY A 214 5.11 2.40 9.86
C GLY A 214 5.01 2.69 8.35
N TYR A 215 5.33 3.93 7.97
CA TYR A 215 5.32 4.42 6.57
C TYR A 215 6.42 3.83 5.67
N GLY A 216 7.30 2.98 6.22
CA GLY A 216 8.30 2.26 5.45
C GLY A 216 7.75 1.10 4.63
N VAL A 217 6.51 0.67 4.91
CA VAL A 217 5.94 -0.57 4.40
C VAL A 217 5.92 -0.65 2.87
N GLU A 218 5.55 0.42 2.16
CA GLU A 218 5.53 0.38 0.69
C GLU A 218 6.93 0.26 0.08
N LEU A 219 7.94 0.93 0.66
CA LEU A 219 9.34 0.78 0.22
C LEU A 219 9.84 -0.64 0.50
N GLY A 220 9.65 -1.10 1.75
CA GLY A 220 10.08 -2.43 2.17
C GLY A 220 9.48 -3.50 1.29
N MET A 221 8.16 -3.46 1.08
CA MET A 221 7.46 -4.40 0.23
C MET A 221 7.98 -4.41 -1.22
N LEU A 222 8.25 -3.25 -1.81
CA LEU A 222 8.74 -3.17 -3.18
C LEU A 222 10.15 -3.79 -3.31
N VAL A 223 11.05 -3.47 -2.37
CA VAL A 223 12.42 -4.01 -2.32
C VAL A 223 12.42 -5.51 -2.05
N ASP A 224 11.64 -5.95 -1.06
CA ASP A 224 11.59 -7.35 -0.64
C ASP A 224 10.92 -8.21 -1.73
N SER A 225 9.92 -7.67 -2.45
CA SER A 225 9.34 -8.33 -3.63
C SER A 225 10.34 -8.46 -4.78
N LEU A 226 11.12 -7.41 -5.08
CA LEU A 226 12.18 -7.51 -6.10
C LEU A 226 13.16 -8.63 -5.77
N HIS A 227 13.60 -8.73 -4.51
CA HIS A 227 14.54 -9.77 -4.10
C HIS A 227 13.94 -11.17 -4.16
N LEU A 228 12.65 -11.32 -3.89
CA LEU A 228 11.99 -12.63 -3.81
C LEU A 228 11.53 -13.16 -5.19
N VAL A 229 10.91 -12.31 -6.02
CA VAL A 229 10.27 -12.72 -7.29
C VAL A 229 10.87 -12.07 -8.53
N GLY A 230 11.80 -11.13 -8.37
CA GLY A 230 12.43 -10.43 -9.50
C GLY A 230 11.56 -9.34 -10.11
N LEU A 231 12.17 -8.50 -10.96
CA LEU A 231 11.53 -7.32 -11.54
C LEU A 231 10.36 -7.68 -12.47
N ASP A 232 10.48 -8.76 -13.24
CA ASP A 232 9.48 -9.17 -14.24
C ASP A 232 8.15 -9.63 -13.63
N ALA A 233 8.14 -9.96 -12.33
CA ALA A 233 6.92 -10.28 -11.58
C ALA A 233 6.24 -9.04 -10.97
N LEU A 234 6.86 -7.87 -11.09
CA LEU A 234 6.31 -6.60 -10.64
C LEU A 234 5.79 -5.80 -11.83
N ALA A 235 4.74 -5.01 -11.63
CA ALA A 235 4.18 -4.16 -12.67
C ALA A 235 3.56 -2.87 -12.12
N GLN A 236 3.15 -1.98 -13.02
CA GLN A 236 2.40 -0.77 -12.68
C GLN A 236 1.26 -0.48 -13.67
N VAL A 237 0.19 0.16 -13.19
CA VAL A 237 -0.98 0.51 -13.99
C VAL A 237 -1.38 1.96 -13.76
N ASP A 238 -1.54 2.72 -14.84
CA ASP A 238 -2.08 4.08 -14.83
C ASP A 238 -3.55 4.06 -14.46
N VAL A 239 -3.87 4.67 -13.33
CA VAL A 239 -5.23 4.81 -12.79
C VAL A 239 -5.68 6.27 -12.79
N GLY A 240 -5.00 7.13 -13.54
CA GLY A 240 -5.39 8.51 -13.78
C GLY A 240 -4.93 9.47 -12.68
N VAL A 241 -5.88 10.14 -12.01
CA VAL A 241 -5.58 11.24 -11.08
C VAL A 241 -5.89 10.82 -9.65
N ARG A 242 -4.92 10.98 -8.75
CA ARG A 242 -5.08 10.70 -7.32
C ARG A 242 -5.17 11.98 -6.50
N LYS A 243 -6.31 12.19 -5.84
CA LYS A 243 -6.54 13.29 -4.90
C LYS A 243 -6.68 12.74 -3.48
N HIS A 244 -6.00 13.36 -2.53
CA HIS A 244 -5.93 12.91 -1.13
C HIS A 244 -5.56 14.07 -0.21
N ARG A 245 -5.59 13.86 1.11
CA ARG A 245 -5.27 14.87 2.11
C ARG A 245 -3.77 15.25 2.05
N HIS A 246 -3.47 16.55 2.08
CA HIS A 246 -2.09 17.01 2.08
C HIS A 246 -1.49 16.94 3.49
N GLN A 247 -0.27 16.40 3.60
CA GLN A 247 0.51 16.37 4.83
C GLN A 247 1.41 17.61 4.94
N ASP A 248 1.59 18.10 6.16
CA ASP A 248 2.51 19.19 6.46
C ASP A 248 3.99 18.77 6.29
N GLY A 249 4.89 19.75 6.22
CA GLY A 249 6.32 19.49 6.00
C GLY A 249 6.99 18.68 7.11
N GLN A 250 6.54 18.82 8.36
CA GLN A 250 7.12 18.09 9.49
C GLN A 250 6.71 16.61 9.47
N ALA A 251 5.43 16.34 9.19
CA ALA A 251 4.90 15.00 8.96
C ALA A 251 5.63 14.29 7.83
N LEU A 252 5.89 14.98 6.72
CA LEU A 252 6.70 14.43 5.63
C LEU A 252 8.16 14.16 6.05
N GLY A 253 8.75 15.00 6.90
CA GLY A 253 10.08 14.76 7.47
C GLY A 253 10.14 13.47 8.31
N ARG A 254 9.11 13.23 9.15
CA ARG A 254 8.98 11.99 9.92
C ARG A 254 8.78 10.77 9.02
N MET A 255 7.95 10.90 7.99
CA MET A 255 7.76 9.86 6.97
C MET A 255 9.06 9.52 6.25
N SER A 256 9.83 10.53 5.80
CA SER A 256 11.14 10.33 5.18
C SER A 256 12.12 9.60 6.09
N ALA A 257 12.13 9.89 7.39
CA ALA A 257 12.99 9.20 8.35
C ALA A 257 12.64 7.71 8.49
N ALA A 258 11.35 7.36 8.53
CA ALA A 258 10.90 5.96 8.55
C ALA A 258 11.25 5.19 7.26
N ILE A 259 11.09 5.83 6.10
CA ILE A 259 11.47 5.28 4.79
C ILE A 259 12.99 5.07 4.72
N TYR A 260 13.78 6.05 5.16
CA TYR A 260 15.23 5.95 5.21
C TYR A 260 15.68 4.81 6.13
N ARG A 261 15.05 4.68 7.31
CA ARG A 261 15.32 3.59 8.24
C ARG A 261 15.06 2.23 7.60
N THR A 262 13.93 2.08 6.92
CA THR A 262 13.57 0.85 6.20
C THR A 262 14.61 0.53 5.14
N ALA A 263 15.03 1.51 4.33
CA ALA A 263 16.09 1.34 3.35
C ALA A 263 17.41 0.88 4.00
N GLN A 264 17.81 1.48 5.13
CA GLN A 264 19.02 1.12 5.85
C GLN A 264 18.99 -0.33 6.36
N LEU A 265 17.84 -0.81 6.85
CA LEU A 265 17.67 -2.21 7.25
C LEU A 265 17.96 -3.17 6.10
N ARG A 266 17.46 -2.87 4.89
CA ARG A 266 17.66 -3.71 3.70
C ARG A 266 19.08 -3.61 3.14
N LEU A 267 19.74 -2.47 3.30
CA LEU A 267 21.12 -2.27 2.83
C LEU A 267 22.17 -2.97 3.69
N ALA A 268 21.79 -3.54 4.85
CA ALA A 268 22.67 -4.20 5.81
C ALA A 268 23.92 -3.37 6.21
N ARG A 269 23.89 -2.05 5.98
CA ARG A 269 24.98 -1.13 6.35
C ARG A 269 24.93 -0.94 7.86
N GLY A 270 25.71 -1.77 8.55
CA GLY A 270 25.91 -1.71 9.98
C GLY A 270 26.29 -0.30 10.44
N HIS A 271 25.82 0.02 11.65
CA HIS A 271 25.82 1.29 12.38
C HIS A 271 24.59 2.17 12.17
N MET A 272 23.65 2.06 13.10
CA MET A 272 22.79 3.19 13.44
C MET A 272 22.87 3.48 14.93
N ILE A 273 23.33 4.68 15.23
CA ILE A 273 23.26 5.25 16.55
C ILE A 273 22.11 6.26 16.51
N ARG A 274 21.06 5.93 17.29
CA ARG A 274 19.82 6.66 17.61
C ARG A 274 18.71 6.73 16.53
N PRO A 275 17.66 5.88 16.63
CA PRO A 275 16.48 5.91 15.76
C PRO A 275 15.51 7.04 16.16
N SER A 276 15.95 8.28 16.03
CA SER A 276 15.12 9.44 16.37
C SER A 276 15.38 10.61 15.43
N LEU A 277 14.34 11.36 15.09
CA LEU A 277 14.40 12.59 14.32
C LEU A 277 14.10 13.78 15.23
N THR A 278 15.02 14.74 15.31
CA THR A 278 14.75 16.04 15.94
C THR A 278 14.36 17.06 14.89
N GLN A 279 13.19 17.66 15.04
CA GLN A 279 12.71 18.80 14.24
C GLN A 279 12.62 20.04 15.13
N PHE A 280 12.57 21.22 14.51
CA PHE A 280 12.48 22.49 15.24
C PHE A 280 11.17 23.19 14.91
N GLU A 281 10.44 23.60 15.95
CA GLU A 281 9.23 24.40 15.85
C GLU A 281 9.51 25.83 16.30
N ARG A 282 8.81 26.82 15.74
CA ARG A 282 8.94 28.21 16.19
C ARG A 282 8.00 28.44 17.38
N GLY A 283 8.59 28.57 18.56
CA GLY A 283 7.92 28.98 19.80
C GLY A 283 7.89 30.51 19.96
N ARG A 284 7.43 30.98 21.12
CA ARG A 284 7.35 32.42 21.44
C ARG A 284 8.73 33.07 21.55
N ASP A 285 9.70 32.36 22.10
CA ASP A 285 11.04 32.89 22.43
C ASP A 285 12.16 32.37 21.51
N GLY A 286 11.82 31.65 20.42
CA GLY A 286 12.82 31.11 19.48
C GLY A 286 12.41 29.80 18.82
N PHE A 287 13.40 28.97 18.48
CA PHE A 287 13.19 27.62 17.97
C PHE A 287 13.26 26.59 19.10
N GLU A 288 12.27 25.73 19.18
CA GLU A 288 12.16 24.66 20.17
C GLU A 288 12.38 23.29 19.51
N PRO A 289 13.30 22.45 20.02
CA PRO A 289 13.51 21.11 19.49
C PRO A 289 12.41 20.16 19.93
N ARG A 290 11.91 19.35 19.00
CA ARG A 290 11.04 18.21 19.26
C ARG A 290 11.63 16.95 18.66
N THR A 291 11.84 15.93 19.50
CA THR A 291 12.42 14.65 19.08
C THR A 291 11.32 13.60 18.98
N TYR A 292 11.25 12.96 17.82
CA TYR A 292 10.33 11.88 17.52
C TYR A 292 11.10 10.59 17.35
N SER A 293 10.58 9.49 17.90
CA SER A 293 11.08 8.16 17.59
C SER A 293 10.84 7.83 16.12
N VAL A 294 11.78 7.11 15.50
CA VAL A 294 11.62 6.54 14.16
C VAL A 294 11.38 5.05 14.33
N ASP A 295 10.25 4.56 13.82
CA ASP A 295 9.88 3.15 13.98
C ASP A 295 10.96 2.23 13.39
N THR A 296 11.30 1.19 14.15
CA THR A 296 12.31 0.18 13.75
C THR A 296 11.76 -1.23 13.77
N GLU A 297 10.50 -1.39 14.17
CA GLU A 297 9.84 -2.70 14.27
C GLU A 297 9.35 -3.16 12.91
N GLU A 298 9.50 -4.45 12.65
CA GLU A 298 8.94 -5.13 11.50
C GLU A 298 8.19 -6.36 11.98
N ARG A 299 7.04 -6.61 11.37
CA ARG A 299 6.35 -7.89 11.53
C ARG A 299 6.99 -8.94 10.65
N PRO A 300 7.11 -10.18 11.14
CA PRO A 300 7.68 -11.28 10.35
C PRO A 300 6.74 -11.64 9.18
N PRO A 301 7.22 -12.42 8.20
CA PRO A 301 6.37 -13.07 7.21
C PRO A 301 5.13 -13.71 7.87
N MET A 302 3.95 -13.47 7.30
CA MET A 302 2.69 -13.96 7.86
C MET A 302 2.65 -15.50 7.91
N VAL A 303 3.37 -16.19 7.03
CA VAL A 303 3.52 -17.65 7.07
C VAL A 303 4.20 -18.16 8.35
N GLU A 304 4.95 -17.33 9.07
CA GLU A 304 5.58 -17.68 10.35
C GLU A 304 4.61 -17.54 11.53
N ILE A 305 3.41 -16.97 11.32
CA ILE A 305 2.39 -16.82 12.35
C ILE A 305 1.55 -18.09 12.45
N ALA A 306 1.58 -18.71 13.63
CA ALA A 306 0.92 -19.99 13.89
C ALA A 306 -0.59 -19.96 13.58
N GLU A 307 -1.28 -18.87 13.91
CA GLU A 307 -2.70 -18.68 13.61
C GLU A 307 -2.99 -18.67 12.10
N TYR A 308 -2.11 -18.06 11.31
CA TYR A 308 -2.23 -18.01 9.86
C TYR A 308 -1.90 -19.37 9.23
N ALA A 309 -0.82 -20.01 9.68
CA ALA A 309 -0.42 -21.34 9.21
C ALA A 309 -1.51 -22.40 9.44
N LYS A 310 -2.19 -22.37 10.60
CA LYS A 310 -3.32 -23.26 10.90
C LYS A 310 -4.50 -23.05 9.95
N ARG A 311 -4.81 -21.80 9.60
CA ARG A 311 -5.90 -21.46 8.68
C ARG A 311 -5.67 -22.00 7.27
N LYS A 312 -4.41 -22.12 6.82
CA LYS A 312 -4.10 -22.68 5.50
C LYS A 312 -4.27 -24.19 5.39
N VAL A 313 -4.20 -24.90 6.51
CA VAL A 313 -4.28 -26.37 6.56
C VAL A 313 -5.72 -26.86 6.74
N ALA A 314 -6.60 -26.00 7.26
CA ALA A 314 -8.03 -26.27 7.48
C ALA A 314 -8.85 -26.04 6.21
#